data_AF-A0A0S2M2E1-F1
#
_entry.id   AF-A0A0S2M2E1-F1
#
_cell.length_a   1.000
_cell.length_b   1.000
_cell.length_c   1.000
_cell.angle_alpha   90.00
_cell.angle_beta   90.00
_cell.angle_gamma   90.00
#
_symmetry.space_group_name_H-M   'P 1'
#
loop_
_entity.id
_entity.type
_entity.pdbx_description
1 polymer ?
#
loop_
_entity_poly.entity_id
_entity_poly.type
_entity_poly.pdbx_seq_one_letter_code
_entity_poly.pdbx_strand_id
1 'polypeptide(L)'
;MLAVPFQLEQGDQAALNLYSKIPHKFTAEMKNLAQGYADEASQAFAIALRMARHQDTATDAVEAMKSRTTIDLAVGMIMGQNNCSQKRAVEILKAASSRRNIKLRQIAAALVAEKDLEAPTTHFEP
;
A
#
# COMPACT_ATOMS: atom_id res chain seq x y z
N MET A 1 -28.02 7.08 19.37
CA MET A 1 -26.74 6.55 18.89
C MET A 1 -25.86 6.31 20.10
N LEU A 2 -24.98 5.30 20.06
CA LEU A 2 -23.96 5.06 21.08
C LEU A 2 -22.63 4.84 20.35
N ALA A 3 -21.58 5.52 20.79
CA ALA A 3 -20.22 5.27 20.35
C ALA A 3 -19.44 4.66 21.51
N VAL A 4 -18.74 3.56 21.26
CA VAL A 4 -17.97 2.82 22.26
C VAL A 4 -16.51 2.80 21.80
N PRO A 5 -15.63 3.60 22.41
CA PRO A 5 -14.22 3.59 22.07
C PRO A 5 -13.56 2.30 22.57
N PHE A 6 -12.59 1.79 21.81
CA PHE A 6 -11.73 0.70 22.22
C PHE A 6 -10.31 0.94 21.71
N GLN A 7 -9.33 0.46 22.48
CA GLN A 7 -7.92 0.59 22.12
C GLN A 7 -7.52 -0.55 21.19
N LEU A 8 -6.64 -0.24 20.23
CA LEU A 8 -5.94 -1.21 19.42
C LEU A 8 -4.47 -1.28 19.88
N GLU A 9 -3.71 -2.23 19.33
CA GLU A 9 -2.27 -2.31 19.61
C GLU A 9 -1.51 -1.05 19.17
N GLN A 10 -0.40 -0.76 19.86
CA GLN A 10 0.53 0.35 19.56
C GLN A 10 -0.06 1.77 19.64
N GLY A 11 -1.13 1.95 20.42
CA GLY A 11 -1.68 3.28 20.71
C GLY A 11 -2.71 3.79 19.70
N ASP A 12 -3.09 2.96 18.72
CA ASP A 12 -4.18 3.26 17.81
C ASP A 12 -5.53 3.18 18.54
N GLN A 13 -6.49 4.02 18.13
CA GLN A 13 -7.83 4.07 18.70
C GLN A 13 -8.88 3.74 17.66
N ALA A 14 -9.91 3.00 18.06
CA ALA A 14 -11.07 2.70 17.25
C ALA A 14 -12.35 2.91 18.06
N ALA A 15 -13.49 2.95 17.37
CA ALA A 15 -14.78 3.09 18.01
C ALA A 15 -15.84 2.23 17.31
N LEU A 16 -16.68 1.57 18.12
CA LEU A 16 -17.86 0.85 17.67
C LEU A 16 -19.07 1.78 17.75
N ASN A 17 -19.68 2.07 16.60
CA ASN A 17 -20.86 2.93 16.50
C ASN A 17 -22.14 2.08 16.39
N LEU A 18 -23.02 2.20 17.38
CA LEU A 18 -24.31 1.51 17.44
C LEU A 18 -25.46 2.48 17.20
N TYR A 19 -26.36 2.09 16.31
CA TYR A 19 -27.53 2.88 15.91
C TYR A 19 -28.82 2.15 16.28
N SER A 20 -29.81 2.90 16.73
CA SER A 20 -31.13 2.37 17.09
C SER A 20 -32.20 3.38 16.66
N LYS A 21 -33.31 2.87 16.11
CA LYS A 21 -34.53 3.66 15.82
C LYS A 21 -35.42 3.85 17.05
N ILE A 22 -35.16 3.11 18.12
CA ILE A 22 -35.93 3.16 19.37
C ILE A 22 -35.26 4.16 20.33
N PRO A 23 -35.99 5.18 20.83
CA PRO A 23 -35.51 6.10 21.86
C PRO A 23 -35.07 5.36 23.13
N HIS A 24 -34.05 5.88 23.81
CA HIS A 24 -33.56 5.36 25.10
C HIS A 24 -33.10 3.90 25.14
N LYS A 25 -32.89 3.26 23.97
CA LYS A 25 -32.47 1.84 23.90
C LYS A 25 -31.07 1.55 24.44
N PHE A 26 -30.21 2.56 24.53
CA PHE A 26 -28.84 2.42 25.06
C PHE A 26 -28.83 2.63 26.59
N THR A 27 -29.35 1.65 27.32
CA THR A 27 -29.30 1.59 28.79
C THR A 27 -27.86 1.38 29.28
N ALA A 28 -27.62 1.55 30.59
CA ALA A 28 -26.30 1.28 31.18
C ALA A 28 -25.84 -0.17 30.95
N GLU A 29 -26.76 -1.13 31.08
CA GLU A 29 -26.48 -2.55 30.78
C GLU A 29 -26.08 -2.76 29.32
N MET A 30 -26.82 -2.17 28.37
CA MET A 30 -26.48 -2.25 26.95
C MET A 30 -25.12 -1.61 26.63
N LYS A 31 -24.76 -0.52 27.32
CA LYS A 31 -23.44 0.10 27.19
C LYS A 31 -22.33 -0.83 27.67
N ASN A 32 -22.52 -1.48 28.82
CA ASN A 32 -21.55 -2.44 29.34
C ASN A 32 -21.38 -3.65 28.41
N LEU A 33 -22.49 -4.18 27.87
CA LEU A 33 -22.45 -5.25 26.90
C LEU A 33 -21.71 -4.82 25.61
N ALA A 34 -22.01 -3.62 25.11
CA ALA A 34 -21.34 -3.07 23.94
C ALA A 34 -19.84 -2.84 24.16
N GLN A 35 -19.42 -2.47 25.37
CA GLN A 35 -18.01 -2.38 25.75
C GLN A 35 -17.35 -3.77 25.70
N GLY A 36 -17.97 -4.79 26.28
CA GLY A 36 -17.44 -6.16 26.23
C GLY A 36 -17.25 -6.67 24.79
N TYR A 37 -18.21 -6.39 23.90
CA TYR A 37 -18.07 -6.70 22.47
C TYR A 37 -16.93 -5.93 21.80
N ALA A 38 -16.75 -4.65 22.13
CA ALA A 38 -15.68 -3.84 21.58
C ALA A 38 -14.29 -4.35 22.03
N ASP A 39 -14.18 -4.81 23.29
CA ASP A 39 -12.95 -5.37 23.84
C ASP A 39 -12.60 -6.74 23.22
N GLU A 40 -13.60 -7.58 22.96
CA GLU A 40 -13.41 -8.85 22.23
C GLU A 40 -13.01 -8.60 20.78
N ALA A 41 -13.71 -7.69 20.09
CA ALA A 41 -13.39 -7.31 18.72
C ALA A 41 -11.97 -6.73 18.60
N SER A 42 -11.53 -5.93 19.58
CA SER A 42 -10.18 -5.35 19.63
C SER A 42 -9.08 -6.41 19.45
N GLN A 43 -9.22 -7.56 20.10
CA GLN A 43 -8.23 -8.64 20.03
C GLN A 43 -8.13 -9.24 18.61
N ALA A 44 -9.27 -9.46 17.95
CA ALA A 44 -9.29 -9.93 16.56
C ALA A 44 -8.72 -8.87 15.61
N PHE A 45 -9.03 -7.59 15.84
CA PHE A 45 -8.48 -6.47 15.06
C PHE A 45 -6.97 -6.32 15.23
N ALA A 46 -6.42 -6.55 16.42
CA ALA A 46 -4.99 -6.53 16.65
C ALA A 46 -4.24 -7.51 15.74
N ILE A 47 -4.73 -8.75 15.64
CA ILE A 47 -4.13 -9.77 14.77
C ILE A 47 -4.25 -9.36 13.30
N ALA A 48 -5.44 -8.95 12.86
CA ALA A 48 -5.67 -8.54 11.49
C ALA A 48 -4.81 -7.32 11.09
N LEU A 49 -4.67 -6.33 11.98
CA LEU A 49 -3.86 -5.13 11.74
C LEU A 49 -2.37 -5.46 11.68
N ARG A 50 -1.87 -6.36 12.54
CA ARG A 50 -0.49 -6.87 12.46
C ARG A 50 -0.26 -7.57 11.12
N MET A 51 -1.19 -8.42 10.68
CA MET A 51 -1.08 -9.11 9.39
C MET A 51 -1.05 -8.12 8.22
N ALA A 52 -1.94 -7.12 8.22
CA ALA A 52 -1.95 -6.07 7.21
C ALA A 52 -0.62 -5.29 7.18
N ARG A 53 -0.11 -4.88 8.35
CA ARG A 53 1.20 -4.20 8.45
C ARG A 53 2.35 -5.04 7.94
N HIS A 54 2.36 -6.35 8.26
CA HIS A 54 3.38 -7.25 7.74
C HIS A 54 3.27 -7.43 6.21
N GLN A 55 2.05 -7.54 5.67
CA GLN A 55 1.83 -7.56 4.23
C GLN A 55 2.26 -6.26 3.55
N ASP A 56 1.99 -5.10 4.14
CA ASP A 56 2.43 -3.81 3.63
C ASP A 56 3.97 -3.73 3.59
N THR A 57 4.66 -4.14 4.65
CA THR A 57 6.14 -4.13 4.66
C THR A 57 6.79 -5.08 3.65
N ALA A 58 6.21 -6.27 3.45
CA ALA A 58 6.70 -7.21 2.44
C ALA A 58 6.40 -6.71 1.02
N THR A 59 5.22 -6.13 0.81
CA THR A 59 4.81 -5.55 -0.47
C THR A 59 5.69 -4.35 -0.81
N ASP A 60 5.90 -3.41 0.12
CA ASP A 60 6.74 -2.23 -0.09
C ASP A 60 8.20 -2.58 -0.37
N ALA A 61 8.76 -3.58 0.30
CA ALA A 61 10.12 -4.06 0.05
C ALA A 61 10.26 -4.69 -1.36
N VAL A 62 9.31 -5.54 -1.75
CA VAL A 62 9.28 -6.16 -3.09
C VAL A 62 9.04 -5.11 -4.18
N GLU A 63 8.16 -4.15 -3.92
CA GLU A 63 7.85 -3.04 -4.80
C GLU A 63 9.05 -2.10 -4.97
N ALA A 64 9.79 -1.81 -3.90
CA ALA A 64 11.04 -1.04 -3.96
C ALA A 64 12.12 -1.78 -4.76
N MET A 65 12.30 -3.08 -4.55
CA MET A 65 13.26 -3.91 -5.29
C MET A 65 12.89 -4.02 -6.78
N LYS A 66 11.62 -4.26 -7.12
CA LYS A 66 11.11 -4.26 -8.51
C LYS A 66 11.29 -2.91 -9.19
N SER A 67 11.23 -1.79 -8.43
CA SER A 67 11.38 -0.46 -9.01
C SER A 67 12.75 -0.22 -9.61
N ARG A 68 13.82 -0.74 -8.98
CA ARG A 68 15.20 -0.47 -9.39
C ARG A 68 15.52 -1.19 -10.69
N THR A 69 15.22 -2.49 -10.78
CA THR A 69 15.42 -3.29 -12.00
C THR A 69 14.62 -2.75 -13.19
N THR A 70 13.37 -2.37 -12.96
CA THR A 70 12.49 -1.86 -14.04
C THR A 70 12.96 -0.49 -14.54
N ILE A 71 13.41 0.39 -13.64
CA ILE A 71 13.96 1.70 -14.02
C ILE A 71 15.27 1.54 -14.78
N ASP A 72 16.18 0.68 -14.31
CA ASP A 72 17.46 0.44 -14.96
C ASP A 72 17.28 -0.17 -16.37
N LEU A 73 16.32 -1.09 -16.53
CA LEU A 73 15.96 -1.66 -17.84
C LEU A 73 15.37 -0.60 -18.78
N ALA A 74 14.43 0.22 -18.29
CA ALA A 74 13.85 1.31 -19.07
C ALA A 74 14.93 2.33 -19.50
N VAL A 75 15.87 2.64 -18.62
CA VAL A 75 17.03 3.49 -18.94
C VAL A 75 17.88 2.83 -20.04
N GLY A 76 18.17 1.54 -19.96
CA GLY A 76 18.88 0.81 -21.02
C GLY A 76 18.15 0.82 -22.36
N MET A 77 16.82 0.66 -22.36
CA MET A 77 16.00 0.77 -23.58
C MET A 77 16.08 2.17 -24.20
N ILE A 78 15.98 3.22 -23.39
CA ILE A 78 16.09 4.61 -23.85
C ILE A 78 17.50 4.88 -24.41
N MET A 79 18.55 4.38 -23.76
CA MET A 79 19.93 4.49 -24.24
C MET A 79 20.07 3.88 -25.64
N GLY A 80 19.56 2.67 -25.86
CA GLY A 80 19.61 1.99 -27.16
C GLY A 80 18.74 2.65 -28.23
N GLN A 81 17.58 3.19 -27.87
CA GLN A 81 16.69 3.87 -28.82
C GLN A 81 17.19 5.27 -29.23
N ASN A 82 17.78 6.01 -28.30
CA ASN A 82 18.19 7.40 -28.52
C ASN A 82 19.69 7.54 -28.77
N ASN A 83 20.45 6.44 -28.80
CA ASN A 83 21.91 6.40 -28.84
C ASN A 83 22.53 7.43 -27.87
N CYS A 84 22.04 7.46 -26.63
CA CYS A 84 22.42 8.46 -25.66
C CYS A 84 23.10 7.86 -24.44
N SER A 85 23.84 8.69 -23.70
CA SER A 85 24.44 8.29 -22.43
C SER A 85 23.38 7.94 -21.39
N GLN A 86 23.75 7.14 -20.39
CA GLN A 86 22.88 6.79 -19.26
C GLN A 86 22.32 8.03 -18.56
N LYS A 87 23.17 9.05 -18.34
CA LYS A 87 22.76 10.32 -17.73
C LYS A 87 21.62 10.96 -18.53
N ARG A 88 21.76 11.00 -19.86
CA ARG A 88 20.74 11.58 -20.74
C ARG A 88 19.47 10.74 -20.77
N ALA A 89 19.59 9.41 -20.75
CA ALA A 89 18.43 8.52 -20.69
C ALA A 89 17.62 8.69 -19.38
N VAL A 90 18.29 8.85 -18.24
CA VAL A 90 17.64 9.16 -16.96
C VAL A 90 16.91 10.51 -17.01
N GLU A 91 17.51 11.53 -17.63
CA GLU A 91 16.84 12.83 -17.83
C GLU A 91 15.58 12.70 -18.70
N ILE A 92 15.64 11.92 -19.79
CA ILE A 92 14.49 11.66 -20.67
C ILE A 92 13.37 10.95 -19.89
N LEU A 93 13.71 9.92 -19.11
CA LEU A 93 12.73 9.18 -18.30
C LEU A 93 12.07 10.09 -17.24
N LYS A 94 12.86 10.95 -16.57
CA LYS A 94 12.35 11.94 -15.61
C LYS A 94 11.45 12.98 -16.28
N ALA A 95 11.83 13.46 -17.46
CA ALA A 95 11.02 14.41 -18.23
C ALA A 95 9.68 13.79 -18.65
N ALA A 96 9.66 12.52 -19.05
CA ALA A 96 8.42 11.80 -19.36
C ALA A 96 7.52 11.65 -18.12
N SER A 97 8.10 11.32 -16.96
CA SER A 97 7.39 11.23 -15.67
C SER A 97 6.75 12.54 -15.27
N SER A 98 7.50 13.64 -15.35
CA SER A 98 7.00 14.96 -15.04
C SER A 98 5.91 15.42 -16.02
N ARG A 99 6.11 15.22 -17.33
CA ARG A 99 5.11 15.62 -18.36
C ARG A 99 3.77 14.91 -18.21
N ARG A 100 3.78 13.63 -17.81
CA ARG A 100 2.55 12.85 -17.62
C ARG A 100 2.00 12.92 -16.18
N ASN A 101 2.71 13.57 -15.25
CA ASN A 101 2.40 13.60 -13.82
C ASN A 101 2.17 12.20 -13.21
N ILE A 102 3.01 11.23 -13.60
CA ILE A 102 2.93 9.83 -13.17
C ILE A 102 4.25 9.46 -12.50
N LYS A 103 4.19 8.60 -11.46
CA LYS A 103 5.38 8.12 -10.75
C LYS A 103 6.38 7.49 -11.72
N LEU A 104 7.67 7.83 -11.58
CA LEU A 104 8.77 7.39 -12.47
C LEU A 104 8.75 5.87 -12.74
N ARG A 105 8.52 5.08 -11.69
CA ARG A 105 8.42 3.63 -11.77
C ARG A 105 7.29 3.13 -12.67
N GLN A 106 6.13 3.79 -12.65
CA GLN A 106 4.99 3.39 -13.48
C GLN A 106 5.27 3.68 -14.96
N ILE A 107 5.96 4.78 -15.27
CA ILE A 107 6.41 5.03 -16.65
C ILE A 107 7.47 4.03 -17.09
N ALA A 108 8.43 3.69 -16.22
CA ALA A 108 9.42 2.67 -16.53
C ALA A 108 8.76 1.31 -16.81
N ALA A 109 7.78 0.91 -15.99
CA ALA A 109 7.03 -0.33 -16.19
C ALA A 109 6.23 -0.30 -17.50
N ALA A 110 5.58 0.81 -17.82
CA ALA A 110 4.86 0.97 -19.08
C ALA A 110 5.79 0.86 -20.29
N LEU A 111 6.98 1.46 -20.23
CA LEU A 111 7.98 1.40 -21.31
C LEU A 111 8.50 -0.03 -21.54
N VAL A 112 8.72 -0.78 -20.46
CA VAL A 112 9.14 -2.20 -20.53
C VAL A 112 8.02 -3.07 -21.10
N ALA A 113 6.78 -2.86 -20.64
CA ALA A 113 5.61 -3.62 -21.09
C ALA A 113 5.23 -3.34 -22.57
N GLU A 114 5.45 -2.12 -23.07
CA GLU A 114 5.16 -1.73 -24.46
C GLU A 114 5.97 -2.54 -25.50
N LYS A 115 7.06 -3.20 -25.08
CA LYS A 115 7.93 -3.98 -25.98
C LYS A 115 7.69 -5.50 -25.99
N ASP A 116 6.59 -6.00 -25.40
CA ASP A 116 6.36 -7.44 -25.20
C ASP A 116 7.56 -8.16 -24.53
N LEU A 117 8.32 -7.43 -23.71
CA LEU A 117 9.18 -8.05 -22.72
C LEU A 117 8.27 -8.42 -21.55
N GLU A 118 8.02 -9.71 -21.34
CA GLU A 118 7.45 -10.19 -20.08
C GLU A 118 8.15 -9.48 -18.92
N ALA A 119 7.37 -8.92 -18.00
CA ALA A 119 7.89 -8.16 -16.87
C ALA A 119 9.01 -8.97 -16.20
N PRO A 120 10.24 -8.44 -16.04
CA PRO A 120 11.38 -9.23 -15.61
C PRO A 120 11.11 -9.88 -14.25
N THR A 121 11.04 -11.21 -14.22
CA THR A 121 11.00 -11.98 -12.98
C THR A 121 12.39 -11.99 -12.37
N THR A 122 12.57 -11.34 -11.22
CA THR A 122 13.80 -11.43 -10.44
C THR A 122 13.95 -12.88 -9.95
N HIS A 123 14.80 -13.67 -10.60
CA HIS A 123 15.23 -14.97 -10.08
C HIS A 123 16.28 -14.73 -8.99
N PHE A 124 15.95 -15.12 -7.76
CA PHE A 124 16.87 -15.18 -6.63
C PHE A 124 17.11 -16.67 -6.34
N GLU A 125 18.34 -17.15 -6.50
CA GLU A 125 18.76 -18.47 -5.99
C GLU A 125 19.43 -18.30 -4.61
N PRO A 126 19.18 -19.20 -3.65
CA PRO A 126 19.64 -19.10 -2.26
C PRO A 126 21.15 -19.30 -2.08
#